data_AF-A0A2N3D3C6-F1
#
_entry.id   AF-A0A2N3D3C6-F1
#
_cell.length_a   1.000
_cell.length_b   1.000
_cell.length_c   1.000
_cell.angle_alpha   90.00
_cell.angle_beta   90.00
_cell.angle_gamma   90.00
#
_symmetry.space_group_name_H-M   'P 1'
#
loop_
_entity.id
_entity.type
_entity.pdbx_description
1 polymer ?
#
loop_
_entity_poly.entity_id
_entity_poly.type
_entity_poly.pdbx_seq_one_letter_code
_entity_poly.pdbx_strand_id
1 'polypeptide(L)'
;QGLMTACMPARVHHFYLDNFYNANRLAKGAMVLAGETLDLGKIAVPAYHVATKEDHIAPPQSVYRGATMLGSKDSTFILAGSGHIAGVVNPPAAGKYQYWTNMSDCSSLEQFVAGATQTPGSWWPDWIDWIGGQEGDRIEAKGARIPKGNQDLGDAPGTYVRTR
;
A
#
# COMPACT_ATOMS: atom_id res chain seq x y z
N GLN A 1 31.43 0.77 4.97
CA GLN A 1 30.10 0.35 4.45
C GLN A 1 29.11 0.52 5.58
N GLY A 2 28.27 1.55 5.53
CA GLY A 2 27.30 1.84 6.59
C GLY A 2 26.18 0.82 6.55
N LEU A 3 26.05 0.00 7.59
CA LEU A 3 24.84 -0.78 7.83
C LEU A 3 23.69 0.23 7.95
N MET A 4 22.76 0.20 7.00
CA MET A 4 21.50 0.91 7.13
C MET A 4 20.64 0.11 8.12
N THR A 5 20.91 0.24 9.41
CA THR A 5 19.96 -0.20 10.44
C THR A 5 18.85 0.83 10.46
N ALA A 6 17.63 0.43 10.10
CA ALA A 6 16.45 1.20 10.47
C ALA A 6 16.44 1.29 11.99
N CYS A 7 16.82 2.46 12.54
CA CYS A 7 16.85 2.70 13.97
C CYS A 7 15.41 2.82 14.50
N MET A 8 14.77 1.68 14.71
CA MET A 8 13.50 1.61 15.42
C MET A 8 13.77 1.49 16.92
N PRO A 9 13.08 2.26 17.78
CA PRO A 9 13.16 2.05 19.22
C PRO A 9 12.85 0.60 19.57
N ALA A 10 13.65 -0.02 20.45
CA ALA A 10 13.57 -1.46 20.74
C ALA A 10 12.15 -1.94 21.10
N ARG A 11 11.40 -1.14 21.87
CA ARG A 11 10.00 -1.45 22.21
C ARG A 11 9.07 -1.51 20.99
N VAL A 12 9.25 -0.61 20.03
CA VAL A 12 8.46 -0.59 18.78
C VAL A 12 8.82 -1.81 17.93
N HIS A 13 10.12 -2.11 17.80
CA HIS A 13 10.59 -3.26 17.04
C HIS A 13 10.08 -4.60 17.61
N HIS A 14 10.20 -4.82 18.92
CA HIS A 14 9.67 -6.03 19.58
C HIS A 14 8.15 -6.11 19.46
N PHE A 15 7.43 -5.01 19.68
CA PHE A 15 5.98 -4.97 19.48
C PHE A 15 5.61 -5.40 18.05
N TYR A 16 6.34 -4.90 17.05
CA TYR A 16 6.09 -5.23 15.64
C TYR A 16 6.31 -6.72 15.36
N LEU A 17 7.44 -7.29 15.79
CA LEU A 17 7.74 -8.72 15.59
C LEU A 17 6.73 -9.63 16.31
N ASP A 18 6.45 -9.35 17.59
CA ASP A 18 5.59 -10.21 18.39
C ASP A 18 4.14 -10.19 17.91
N ASN A 19 3.63 -9.01 17.58
CA ASN A 19 2.21 -8.87 17.25
C ASN A 19 1.91 -9.15 15.77
N PHE A 20 2.79 -8.79 14.83
CA PHE A 20 2.53 -8.99 13.39
C PHE A 20 3.12 -10.31 12.88
N TYR A 21 4.43 -10.55 13.07
CA TYR A 21 5.09 -11.73 12.49
C TYR A 21 4.84 -13.00 13.30
N ASN A 22 5.05 -12.97 14.61
CA ASN A 22 4.99 -14.16 15.45
C ASN A 22 3.56 -14.57 15.77
N ALA A 23 2.75 -13.66 16.31
CA ALA A 23 1.40 -13.97 16.76
C ALA A 23 0.32 -13.70 15.70
N ASN A 24 0.62 -12.91 14.67
CA ASN A 24 -0.32 -12.48 13.63
C ASN A 24 -1.65 -11.94 14.22
N ARG A 25 -1.55 -11.12 15.27
CA ARG A 25 -2.69 -10.65 16.07
C ARG A 25 -3.64 -9.75 15.28
N LEU A 26 -3.11 -8.92 14.38
CA LEU A 26 -3.96 -8.03 13.56
C LEU A 26 -4.90 -8.84 12.67
N ALA A 27 -4.37 -9.79 11.91
CA ALA A 27 -5.17 -10.64 11.02
C ALA A 27 -6.14 -11.58 11.76
N LYS A 28 -5.89 -11.83 13.05
CA LYS A 28 -6.75 -12.63 13.94
C LYS A 28 -7.78 -11.78 14.71
N GLY A 29 -7.79 -10.46 14.55
CA GLY A 29 -8.67 -9.56 15.32
C GLY A 29 -8.35 -9.52 16.83
N ALA A 30 -7.10 -9.81 17.21
CA ALA A 30 -6.66 -9.96 18.60
C ALA A 30 -5.59 -8.92 19.01
N MET A 31 -5.34 -7.92 18.15
CA MET A 31 -4.40 -6.84 18.45
C MET A 31 -5.11 -5.72 19.20
N VAL A 32 -4.54 -5.29 20.31
CA VAL A 32 -4.98 -4.10 21.05
C VAL A 32 -3.98 -2.98 20.84
N LEU A 33 -4.44 -1.82 20.39
CA LEU A 33 -3.62 -0.63 20.20
C LEU A 33 -4.39 0.60 20.68
N ALA A 34 -3.72 1.47 21.45
CA ALA A 34 -4.34 2.66 22.05
C ALA A 34 -5.63 2.37 22.87
N GLY A 35 -5.72 1.19 23.49
CA GLY A 35 -6.88 0.78 24.29
C GLY A 35 -7.99 0.09 23.49
N GLU A 36 -7.87 0.01 22.17
CA GLU A 36 -8.89 -0.52 21.28
C GLU A 36 -8.47 -1.87 20.67
N THR A 37 -9.38 -2.84 20.65
CA THR A 37 -9.19 -4.08 19.89
C THR A 37 -9.45 -3.81 18.41
N LEU A 38 -8.43 -4.02 17.59
CA LEU A 38 -8.47 -3.73 16.16
C LEU A 38 -9.23 -4.82 15.41
N ASP A 39 -10.09 -4.38 14.48
CA ASP A 39 -10.88 -5.23 13.60
C ASP A 39 -10.84 -4.65 12.18
N LEU A 40 -10.18 -5.37 11.27
CA LEU A 40 -10.05 -4.96 9.86
C LEU A 40 -11.40 -4.92 9.15
N GLY A 41 -12.37 -5.72 9.60
CA GLY A 41 -13.73 -5.74 9.07
C GLY A 41 -14.50 -4.44 9.32
N LYS A 42 -14.02 -3.58 10.22
CA LYS A 42 -14.61 -2.24 10.44
C LYS A 42 -14.10 -1.17 9.48
N ILE A 43 -13.06 -1.47 8.69
CA ILE A 43 -12.53 -0.56 7.68
C ILE A 43 -13.44 -0.61 6.45
N ALA A 44 -14.32 0.37 6.32
CA ALA A 44 -15.33 0.44 5.26
C ALA A 44 -15.00 1.46 4.15
N VAL A 45 -13.86 2.14 4.23
CA VAL A 45 -13.43 3.11 3.21
C VAL A 45 -12.95 2.39 1.94
N PRO A 46 -13.06 3.03 0.76
CA PRO A 46 -12.50 2.47 -0.45
C PRO A 46 -11.01 2.14 -0.30
N ALA A 47 -10.57 1.01 -0.86
CA ALA A 47 -9.20 0.54 -0.72
C ALA A 47 -8.64 0.07 -2.07
N TYR A 48 -7.39 0.42 -2.34
CA TYR A 48 -6.67 -0.02 -3.53
C TYR A 48 -5.43 -0.80 -3.10
N HIS A 49 -5.42 -2.09 -3.38
CA HIS A 49 -4.39 -3.03 -2.96
C HIS A 49 -3.46 -3.34 -4.12
N VAL A 50 -2.15 -3.19 -3.89
CA VAL A 50 -1.11 -3.51 -4.85
C VAL A 50 -0.27 -4.65 -4.30
N ALA A 51 -0.20 -5.74 -5.05
CA ALA A 51 0.79 -6.79 -4.85
C ALA A 51 1.72 -6.88 -6.05
N THR A 52 2.95 -7.37 -5.89
CA THR A 52 3.83 -7.64 -7.03
C THR A 52 3.98 -9.16 -7.23
N LYS A 53 3.97 -9.61 -8.48
CA LYS A 53 3.88 -11.03 -8.85
C LYS A 53 5.09 -11.84 -8.37
N GLU A 54 6.27 -11.23 -8.35
CA GLU A 54 7.54 -11.87 -7.98
C GLU A 54 8.06 -11.35 -6.63
N ASP A 55 7.16 -10.83 -5.78
CA ASP A 55 7.52 -10.38 -4.44
C ASP A 55 7.84 -11.55 -3.51
N HIS A 56 9.06 -11.56 -2.98
CA HIS A 56 9.49 -12.52 -1.97
C HIS A 56 9.54 -11.90 -0.56
N ILE A 57 9.35 -10.58 -0.43
CA ILE A 57 9.30 -9.86 0.84
C ILE A 57 7.86 -9.78 1.34
N ALA A 58 6.92 -9.41 0.46
CA ALA A 58 5.49 -9.36 0.72
C ALA A 58 4.76 -10.25 -0.30
N PRO A 59 4.70 -11.58 -0.08
CA PRO A 59 4.15 -12.51 -1.06
C PRO A 59 2.72 -12.14 -1.49
N PRO A 60 2.40 -12.19 -2.80
CA PRO A 60 1.12 -11.69 -3.30
C PRO A 60 -0.09 -12.44 -2.72
N GLN A 61 0.05 -13.73 -2.38
CA GLN A 61 -1.00 -14.49 -1.69
C GLN A 61 -1.31 -13.90 -0.30
N SER A 62 -0.30 -13.46 0.43
CA SER A 62 -0.46 -12.83 1.75
C SER A 62 -1.12 -11.46 1.62
N VAL A 63 -0.73 -10.66 0.62
CA VAL A 63 -1.36 -9.37 0.34
C VAL A 63 -2.82 -9.55 -0.06
N TYR A 64 -3.12 -10.52 -0.94
CA TYR A 64 -4.49 -10.84 -1.35
C TYR A 64 -5.36 -11.23 -0.15
N ARG A 65 -4.87 -12.12 0.72
CA ARG A 65 -5.57 -12.49 1.95
C ARG A 65 -5.80 -11.29 2.87
N GLY A 66 -4.85 -10.36 2.96
CA GLY A 66 -5.01 -9.13 3.73
C GLY A 66 -6.09 -8.22 3.15
N ALA A 67 -6.15 -8.11 1.82
CA ALA A 67 -7.17 -7.32 1.12
C ALA A 67 -8.58 -7.83 1.41
N THR A 68 -8.79 -9.14 1.45
CA THR A 68 -10.11 -9.74 1.75
C THR A 68 -10.54 -9.65 3.22
N MET A 69 -9.67 -9.17 4.11
CA MET A 69 -10.01 -8.95 5.53
C MET A 69 -10.66 -7.59 5.78
N LEU A 70 -10.58 -6.64 4.85
CA LEU A 70 -11.21 -5.33 5.00
C LEU A 70 -12.73 -5.45 4.80
N GLY A 71 -13.51 -4.72 5.59
CA GLY A 71 -14.96 -4.65 5.44
C GLY A 71 -15.45 -3.74 4.30
N SER A 72 -14.52 -3.18 3.52
CA SER A 72 -14.84 -2.30 2.40
C SER A 72 -15.54 -3.07 1.29
N LYS A 73 -16.64 -2.50 0.80
CA LYS A 73 -17.34 -3.00 -0.39
C LYS A 73 -16.75 -2.47 -1.70
N ASP A 74 -15.87 -1.48 -1.60
CA ASP A 74 -15.20 -0.84 -2.71
C ASP A 74 -13.69 -1.09 -2.56
N SER A 75 -13.29 -2.31 -2.91
CA SER A 75 -11.90 -2.74 -2.80
C SER A 75 -11.40 -3.17 -4.17
N THR A 76 -10.36 -2.51 -4.65
CA THR A 76 -9.68 -2.86 -5.90
C THR A 76 -8.38 -3.58 -5.56
N PHE A 77 -8.13 -4.71 -6.22
CA PHE A 77 -6.87 -5.44 -6.12
C PHE A 77 -6.19 -5.48 -7.48
N ILE A 78 -4.92 -5.11 -7.52
CA ILE A 78 -4.08 -5.24 -8.71
C ILE A 78 -2.83 -6.05 -8.41
N LEU A 79 -2.43 -6.85 -9.39
CA LEU A 79 -1.17 -7.58 -9.36
C LEU A 79 -0.22 -6.91 -10.35
N ALA A 80 0.84 -6.28 -9.88
CA ALA A 80 1.88 -5.70 -10.72
C ALA A 80 2.93 -6.75 -11.11
N GLY A 81 3.52 -6.61 -12.28
CA GLY A 81 4.67 -7.42 -12.69
C GLY A 81 5.94 -7.11 -11.89
N SER A 82 6.95 -7.98 -12.01
CA SER A 82 8.23 -7.91 -11.30
C SER A 82 8.11 -8.10 -9.78
N GLY A 83 9.20 -7.86 -9.06
CA GLY A 83 9.33 -8.04 -7.61
C GLY A 83 9.19 -6.74 -6.82
N HIS A 84 9.41 -6.82 -5.50
CA HIS A 84 9.07 -5.80 -4.51
C HIS A 84 9.29 -4.33 -4.93
N ILE A 85 10.52 -3.96 -5.27
CA ILE A 85 10.84 -2.56 -5.63
C ILE A 85 10.44 -2.26 -7.08
N ALA A 86 10.83 -3.13 -8.02
CA ALA A 86 10.66 -2.87 -9.45
C ALA A 86 9.19 -2.91 -9.91
N GLY A 87 8.33 -3.68 -9.23
CA GLY A 87 6.89 -3.73 -9.50
C GLY A 87 6.14 -2.55 -8.89
N VAL A 88 6.52 -2.09 -7.70
CA VAL A 88 5.90 -0.93 -7.05
C VAL A 88 6.36 0.37 -7.71
N VAL A 89 7.67 0.54 -7.89
CA VAL A 89 8.29 1.73 -8.49
C VAL A 89 8.44 1.52 -9.99
N ASN A 90 7.33 1.61 -10.71
CA ASN A 90 7.29 1.46 -12.17
C ASN A 90 6.74 2.73 -12.84
N PRO A 91 7.57 3.75 -13.13
CA PRO A 91 7.10 4.96 -13.79
C PRO A 91 6.51 4.68 -15.19
N PRO A 92 5.36 5.27 -15.57
CA PRO A 92 4.73 5.03 -16.87
C PRO A 92 5.64 5.29 -18.07
N ALA A 93 6.49 6.33 -17.98
CA ALA A 93 7.44 6.70 -19.03
C ALA A 93 8.48 5.61 -19.33
N ALA A 94 8.68 4.63 -18.43
CA ALA A 94 9.61 3.53 -18.66
C ALA A 94 9.06 2.49 -19.66
N GLY A 95 7.73 2.41 -19.83
CA GLY A 95 7.10 1.43 -20.73
C GLY A 95 7.41 -0.03 -20.38
N LYS A 96 7.70 -0.32 -19.11
CA LYS A 96 8.10 -1.66 -18.63
C LYS A 96 6.98 -2.37 -17.91
N TYR A 97 7.09 -3.70 -17.94
CA TYR A 97 6.22 -4.64 -17.24
C TYR A 97 4.76 -4.55 -17.69
N GLN A 98 3.88 -4.99 -16.81
CA GLN A 98 2.44 -5.11 -17.00
C GLN A 98 1.81 -5.22 -15.61
N TYR A 99 0.49 -5.12 -15.56
CA TYR A 99 -0.28 -5.43 -14.38
C TYR A 99 -1.53 -6.22 -14.77
N TRP A 100 -2.18 -6.80 -13.76
CA TRP A 100 -3.37 -7.62 -13.91
C TRP A 100 -4.48 -7.10 -13.01
N THR A 101 -5.68 -7.00 -13.57
CA THR A 101 -6.91 -6.61 -12.88
C THR A 101 -7.98 -7.67 -13.08
N ASN A 102 -8.84 -7.87 -12.08
CA ASN A 102 -10.02 -8.73 -12.19
C ASN A 102 -11.15 -8.12 -11.35
N MET A 103 -12.30 -7.90 -11.99
CA MET A 103 -13.49 -7.32 -11.36
C MET A 103 -14.44 -8.37 -10.78
N SER A 104 -14.10 -9.65 -10.91
CA SER A 104 -14.91 -10.76 -10.40
C SER A 104 -14.67 -10.95 -8.91
N ASP A 105 -15.70 -11.38 -8.18
CA ASP A 105 -15.53 -11.82 -6.79
C ASP A 105 -14.73 -13.12 -6.75
N CYS A 106 -13.48 -13.03 -6.27
CA CYS A 106 -12.52 -14.12 -6.27
C CYS A 106 -12.15 -14.50 -4.83
N SER A 107 -12.31 -15.77 -4.48
CA SER A 107 -12.01 -16.26 -3.13
C SER A 107 -10.51 -16.51 -2.89
N SER A 108 -9.70 -16.54 -3.96
CA SER A 108 -8.25 -16.74 -3.88
C SER A 108 -7.50 -15.97 -4.98
N LEU A 109 -6.18 -15.80 -4.78
CA LEU A 109 -5.31 -15.18 -5.79
C LEU A 109 -5.26 -16.02 -7.07
N GLU A 110 -5.33 -17.34 -6.97
CA GLU A 110 -5.32 -18.23 -8.13
C GLU A 110 -6.56 -18.00 -9.01
N GLN A 111 -7.74 -17.85 -8.39
CA GLN A 111 -8.97 -17.48 -9.11
C GLN A 111 -8.87 -16.08 -9.73
N PHE A 112 -8.32 -15.13 -8.98
CA PHE A 112 -8.05 -13.78 -9.48
C PHE A 112 -7.20 -13.84 -10.76
N VAL A 113 -6.06 -14.53 -10.70
CA VAL A 113 -5.11 -14.65 -11.83
C VAL A 113 -5.72 -15.39 -13.02
N ALA A 114 -6.52 -16.44 -12.78
CA ALA A 114 -7.14 -17.22 -13.85
C ALA A 114 -8.14 -16.40 -14.69
N GLY A 115 -8.82 -15.44 -14.08
CA GLY A 115 -9.77 -14.54 -14.76
C GLY A 115 -9.22 -13.13 -15.05
N ALA A 116 -7.96 -12.85 -14.72
CA ALA A 116 -7.44 -11.50 -14.81
C ALA A 116 -7.15 -11.06 -16.25
N THR A 117 -7.43 -9.79 -16.52
CA THR A 117 -6.99 -9.13 -17.75
C THR A 117 -5.60 -8.54 -17.53
N GLN A 118 -4.69 -8.81 -18.46
CA GLN A 118 -3.34 -8.24 -18.44
C GLN A 118 -3.34 -6.90 -19.20
N THR A 119 -2.81 -5.86 -18.56
CA THR A 119 -2.60 -4.54 -19.18
C THR A 119 -1.09 -4.25 -19.23
N PRO A 120 -0.52 -3.92 -20.41
CA PRO A 120 0.89 -3.60 -20.53
C PRO A 120 1.22 -2.26 -19.85
N GLY A 121 2.44 -2.15 -19.31
CA GLY A 121 2.97 -0.93 -18.71
C GLY A 121 2.74 -0.81 -17.21
N SER A 122 2.77 0.44 -16.73
CA SER A 122 2.66 0.78 -15.31
C SER A 122 1.21 0.70 -14.82
N TRP A 123 1.04 0.29 -13.56
CA TRP A 123 -0.24 0.34 -12.85
C TRP A 123 -0.56 1.74 -12.29
N TRP A 124 0.39 2.68 -12.32
CA TRP A 124 0.17 4.03 -11.76
C TRP A 124 -0.99 4.79 -12.43
N PRO A 125 -1.19 4.75 -13.76
CA PRO A 125 -2.35 5.39 -14.39
C PRO A 125 -3.69 4.82 -13.91
N ASP A 126 -3.76 3.51 -13.72
CA ASP A 126 -4.95 2.81 -13.17
C ASP A 126 -5.30 3.34 -11.77
N TRP A 127 -4.28 3.46 -10.91
CA TRP A 127 -4.45 4.03 -9.58
C TRP A 127 -4.82 5.53 -9.61
N ILE A 128 -4.24 6.31 -10.52
CA ILE A 128 -4.56 7.74 -10.70
C ILE A 128 -6.02 7.91 -11.11
N ASP A 129 -6.50 7.08 -12.03
CA ASP A 129 -7.90 7.10 -12.46
C ASP A 129 -8.83 6.68 -11.30
N TRP A 130 -8.45 5.64 -10.55
CA TRP A 130 -9.20 5.16 -9.37
C TRP A 130 -9.30 6.23 -8.27
N ILE A 131 -8.19 6.88 -7.91
CA ILE A 131 -8.21 7.92 -6.88
C ILE A 131 -8.92 9.19 -7.38
N GLY A 132 -8.76 9.54 -8.66
CA GLY A 132 -9.46 10.66 -9.28
C GLY A 132 -10.98 10.51 -9.26
N GLY A 133 -11.49 9.28 -9.30
CA GLY A 133 -12.93 8.98 -9.11
C GLY A 133 -13.45 9.22 -7.68
N GLN A 134 -12.55 9.38 -6.70
CA GLN A 134 -12.87 9.67 -5.30
C GLN A 134 -12.58 11.11 -4.89
N GLU A 135 -11.94 11.88 -5.78
CA GLU A 135 -11.66 13.29 -5.56
C GLU A 135 -12.93 14.14 -5.79
N GLY A 136 -12.98 15.30 -5.12
CA GLY A 136 -13.96 16.33 -5.42
C GLY A 136 -13.59 17.14 -6.66
N ASP A 137 -14.29 18.24 -6.88
CA ASP A 137 -14.04 19.10 -8.03
C ASP A 137 -12.59 19.59 -8.11
N ARG A 138 -12.00 19.51 -9.30
CA ARG A 138 -10.70 20.11 -9.58
C ARG A 138 -10.82 21.63 -9.54
N ILE A 139 -10.03 22.25 -8.67
CA ILE A 139 -9.91 23.70 -8.59
C ILE A 139 -8.56 24.16 -9.11
N GLU A 140 -8.51 25.40 -9.60
CA GLU A 140 -7.25 26.02 -10.00
C GLU A 140 -6.29 26.11 -8.80
N ALA A 141 -5.04 25.71 -9.02
CA ALA A 141 -4.01 25.80 -8.00
C ALA A 141 -3.62 27.26 -7.76
N LYS A 142 -3.92 27.79 -6.56
CA LYS A 142 -3.65 29.20 -6.18
C LYS A 142 -2.20 29.44 -5.70
N GLY A 143 -1.26 28.58 -6.09
CA GLY A 143 0.12 28.55 -5.60
C GLY A 143 0.38 27.47 -4.55
N ALA A 144 1.59 27.47 -3.99
CA ALA A 144 1.99 26.49 -2.98
C ALA A 144 1.12 26.60 -1.73
N ARG A 145 0.74 25.45 -1.15
CA ARG A 145 -0.01 25.42 0.11
C ARG A 145 0.85 26.00 1.23
N ILE A 146 0.34 27.03 1.91
CA ILE A 146 0.93 27.57 3.15
C ILE A 146 0.29 26.84 4.33
N PRO A 147 1.03 26.03 5.12
CA PRO A 147 0.48 25.34 6.28
C PRO A 147 -0.03 26.31 7.35
N LYS A 148 -1.10 25.91 8.06
CA LYS A 148 -1.58 26.67 9.22
C LYS A 148 -0.47 26.75 10.27
N GLY A 149 -0.13 27.96 10.72
CA GLY A 149 0.94 28.22 11.68
C GLY A 149 2.22 28.79 11.07
N ASN A 150 2.33 28.83 9.73
CA ASN A 150 3.38 29.52 8.97
C ASN A 150 4.82 29.33 9.50
N GLN A 151 5.16 28.10 9.89
CA GLN A 151 6.53 27.76 10.25
C GLN A 151 7.25 27.32 8.98
N ASP A 152 8.19 28.13 8.52
CA ASP A 152 9.16 27.70 7.51
C ASP A 152 10.06 26.64 8.15
N LEU A 153 9.92 25.40 7.68
CA LEU A 153 10.69 24.24 8.14
C LEU A 153 11.84 23.89 7.17
N GLY A 154 12.09 24.76 6.18
CA GLY A 154 13.04 24.56 5.10
C GLY A 154 12.48 23.75 3.93
N ASP A 155 13.26 23.69 2.85
CA ASP A 155 12.87 22.99 1.63
C ASP A 155 12.77 21.46 1.81
N ALA A 156 11.87 20.85 1.05
CA ALA A 156 11.88 19.41 0.85
C ALA A 156 13.26 18.96 0.29
N PRO A 157 13.80 17.79 0.70
CA PRO A 157 13.15 16.74 1.49
C PRO A 157 13.35 16.87 3.01
N GLY A 158 13.78 18.03 3.52
CA GLY A 158 14.01 18.25 4.95
C GLY A 158 15.29 17.60 5.49
N THR A 159 15.42 17.61 6.82
CA THR A 159 16.64 17.18 7.53
C THR A 159 16.60 15.72 7.99
N TYR A 160 15.44 15.19 8.37
CA TYR A 160 15.33 13.85 8.98
C TYR A 160 15.78 12.73 8.05
N VAL A 161 15.51 12.83 6.74
CA VAL A 161 15.95 11.86 5.72
C VAL A 161 17.47 11.84 5.53
N ARG A 162 18.18 12.89 5.99
CA ARG A 162 19.64 13.03 5.84
C ARG A 162 20.43 12.51 7.05
N THR A 163 19.74 12.19 8.14
CA THR A 163 20.34 11.62 9.36
C THR A 163 20.93 10.24 9.06
N ARG A 164 22.08 9.92 9.66
CA ARG A 164 22.81 8.66 9.48
C ARG A 164 22.94 7.93 10.80
#